data_AF-A0A8T9IPM2-F1
#
_entry.id   AF-A0A8T9IPM2-F1
#
_cell.length_a   1.000
_cell.length_b   1.000
_cell.length_c   1.000
_cell.angle_alpha   90.00
_cell.angle_beta   90.00
_cell.angle_gamma   90.00
#
_symmetry.space_group_name_H-M   'P 1'
#
loop_
_entity.id
_entity.type
_entity.pdbx_description
1 polymer ?
#
loop_
_entity_poly.entity_id
_entity_poly.type
_entity_poly.pdbx_seq_one_letter_code
_entity_poly.pdbx_strand_id
1 'polypeptide(L)'
;MTTKFIYDIKAIMTEAWEAARDLNEFNPEKYPTVKSAFAVSLHRAWLGAKGFMDRAIEDAKVKAACLRRGQRYLELLEIAERDGLNHGKSWIQNEHAMYHGGQAVCYVYPN
;
A
#
# COMPACT_ATOMS: atom_id res chain seq x y z
N MET A 1 -19.00 -11.15 1.71
CA MET A 1 -18.23 -10.91 0.47
C MET A 1 -16.76 -11.16 0.77
N THR A 2 -16.07 -11.92 -0.07
CA THR A 2 -14.63 -12.15 0.06
C THR A 2 -13.90 -10.98 -0.61
N THR A 3 -13.09 -10.22 0.13
CA THR A 3 -12.27 -9.15 -0.46
C THR A 3 -11.32 -9.76 -1.47
N LYS A 4 -11.45 -9.34 -2.74
CA LYS A 4 -10.58 -9.80 -3.82
C LYS A 4 -9.44 -8.81 -3.99
N PHE A 5 -8.24 -9.27 -3.73
CA PHE A 5 -7.01 -8.53 -3.87
C PHE A 5 -6.48 -8.66 -5.30
N ILE A 6 -6.23 -7.54 -5.98
CA ILE A 6 -5.80 -7.50 -7.39
C ILE A 6 -4.61 -6.54 -7.49
N TYR A 7 -3.56 -6.97 -8.21
CA TYR A 7 -2.41 -6.11 -8.48
C TYR A 7 -2.79 -4.99 -9.45
N ASP A 8 -2.42 -3.76 -9.13
CA ASP A 8 -2.44 -2.66 -10.10
C ASP A 8 -1.24 -2.79 -11.03
N ILE A 9 -1.45 -3.56 -12.11
CA ILE A 9 -0.43 -3.80 -13.13
C ILE A 9 0.03 -2.49 -13.77
N LYS A 10 -0.84 -1.49 -13.90
CA LYS A 10 -0.48 -0.20 -14.49
C LYS A 10 0.52 0.52 -13.59
N ALA A 11 0.21 0.62 -12.29
CA ALA A 11 1.12 1.23 -11.31
C ALA A 11 2.48 0.52 -11.28
N ILE A 12 2.49 -0.82 -11.23
CA ILE A 12 3.73 -1.62 -11.23
C ILE A 12 4.57 -1.35 -12.49
N MET A 13 3.93 -1.30 -13.66
CA MET A 13 4.62 -1.06 -14.93
C MET A 13 5.16 0.37 -15.02
N THR A 14 4.42 1.36 -14.51
CA THR A 14 4.88 2.76 -14.43
C THR A 14 6.09 2.90 -13.52
N GLU A 15 6.03 2.35 -12.30
CA GLU A 15 7.15 2.35 -11.35
C GLU A 15 8.39 1.68 -11.95
N ALA A 16 8.21 0.50 -12.58
CA ALA A 16 9.28 -0.22 -13.24
C ALA A 16 9.91 0.57 -14.39
N TRP A 17 9.12 1.34 -15.14
CA TRP A 17 9.61 2.16 -16.24
C TRP A 17 10.41 3.37 -15.75
N GLU A 18 9.93 4.06 -14.73
CA GLU A 18 10.62 5.19 -14.10
C GLU A 18 11.97 4.74 -13.53
N ALA A 19 11.97 3.67 -12.72
CA ALA A 19 13.21 3.13 -12.15
C ALA A 19 14.21 2.63 -13.21
N ALA A 20 13.72 2.13 -14.35
CA ALA A 20 14.58 1.70 -15.45
C ALA A 20 15.30 2.87 -16.12
N ARG A 21 14.65 4.03 -16.23
CA ARG A 21 15.27 5.25 -16.75
C ARG A 21 16.37 5.73 -15.81
N ASP A 22 16.06 5.79 -14.51
CA ASP A 22 17.02 6.21 -13.49
C ASP A 22 18.25 5.30 -13.45
N LEU A 23 18.07 3.98 -13.58
CA LEU A 23 19.18 3.01 -13.60
C LEU A 23 20.05 3.12 -14.87
N ASN A 24 19.44 3.36 -16.03
CA ASN A 24 20.16 3.57 -17.29
C ASN A 24 20.99 4.86 -17.23
N GLU A 25 20.45 5.92 -16.64
CA GLU A 25 21.16 7.19 -16.43
C GLU A 25 22.28 7.07 -15.39
N PHE A 26 22.04 6.38 -14.28
CA PHE A 26 23.00 6.21 -13.19
C PHE A 26 24.15 5.25 -13.54
N ASN A 27 23.89 4.18 -14.30
CA ASN A 27 24.89 3.17 -14.66
C ASN A 27 24.73 2.68 -16.11
N PRO A 28 25.08 3.53 -17.10
CA PRO A 28 24.91 3.22 -18.52
C PRO A 28 25.83 2.10 -19.00
N GLU A 29 26.98 1.85 -18.36
CA GLU A 29 27.88 0.75 -18.74
C GLU A 29 27.25 -0.63 -18.47
N LYS A 30 26.58 -0.76 -17.31
CA LYS A 30 25.87 -2.00 -16.94
C LYS A 30 24.52 -2.12 -17.63
N TYR A 31 23.85 -0.98 -17.85
CA TYR A 31 22.54 -0.90 -18.47
C TYR A 31 22.59 0.06 -19.66
N PRO A 32 23.07 -0.39 -20.84
CA PRO A 32 23.29 0.50 -21.99
C PRO A 32 22.00 1.02 -22.63
N THR A 33 20.86 0.41 -22.33
CA THR A 33 19.54 0.88 -22.79
C THR A 33 18.52 0.81 -21.66
N VAL A 34 17.50 1.66 -21.70
CA VAL A 34 16.35 1.58 -20.76
C VAL A 34 15.71 0.18 -20.80
N LYS A 35 15.63 -0.45 -21.99
CA LYS A 35 15.11 -1.81 -22.15
C LYS A 35 15.93 -2.83 -21.33
N SER A 36 17.25 -2.69 -21.28
CA SER A 36 18.12 -3.58 -20.49
C SER A 36 17.96 -3.39 -18.97
N ALA A 37 17.66 -2.16 -18.51
CA ALA A 37 17.35 -1.89 -17.11
C ALA A 37 15.92 -2.30 -16.72
N PHE A 38 14.99 -2.36 -17.69
CA PHE A 38 13.58 -2.59 -17.43
C PHE A 38 13.29 -3.96 -16.83
N ALA A 39 13.95 -5.02 -17.29
CA ALA A 39 13.71 -6.37 -16.74
C ALA A 39 14.03 -6.45 -15.24
N VAL A 40 15.12 -5.82 -14.79
CA VAL A 40 15.51 -5.77 -13.38
C VAL A 40 14.54 -4.90 -12.57
N SER A 41 14.16 -3.75 -13.13
CA SER A 41 13.24 -2.80 -12.48
C SER A 41 11.84 -3.40 -12.32
N LEU A 42 11.34 -4.08 -13.35
CA LEU A 42 10.06 -4.79 -13.30
C LEU A 42 10.06 -5.89 -12.26
N HIS A 43 11.13 -6.68 -12.17
CA HIS A 43 11.25 -7.71 -11.15
C HIS A 43 11.19 -7.11 -9.74
N ARG A 44 11.89 -5.99 -9.50
CA ARG A 44 11.87 -5.29 -8.21
C ARG A 44 10.49 -4.73 -7.87
N ALA A 45 9.86 -4.01 -8.80
CA ALA A 45 8.52 -3.46 -8.61
C ALA A 45 7.49 -4.58 -8.33
N TRP A 46 7.59 -5.70 -9.05
CA TRP A 46 6.73 -6.86 -8.82
C TRP A 46 6.90 -7.49 -7.43
N LEU A 47 8.14 -7.62 -6.94
CA LEU A 47 8.40 -8.09 -5.58
C LEU A 47 7.86 -7.12 -4.53
N GLY A 48 8.03 -5.80 -4.75
CA GLY A 48 7.45 -4.77 -3.90
C GLY A 48 5.92 -4.90 -3.82
N ALA A 49 5.26 -5.01 -4.97
CA ALA A 49 3.81 -5.18 -5.08
C ALA A 49 3.32 -6.45 -4.37
N LYS A 50 4.02 -7.58 -4.50
CA LYS A 50 3.74 -8.80 -3.72
C LYS A 50 3.79 -8.54 -2.22
N GLY A 51 4.85 -7.88 -1.74
CA GLY A 51 4.99 -7.56 -0.32
C GLY A 51 3.94 -6.57 0.21
N PHE A 52 3.46 -5.65 -0.63
CA PHE A 52 2.30 -4.80 -0.28
C PHE A 52 1.01 -5.62 -0.22
N MET A 53 0.82 -6.54 -1.15
CA MET A 53 -0.36 -7.40 -1.19
C MET A 53 -0.46 -8.29 0.04
N ASP A 54 0.63 -8.95 0.42
CA ASP A 54 0.67 -9.82 1.59
C ASP A 54 0.35 -9.05 2.88
N ARG A 55 0.87 -7.81 2.99
CA ARG A 55 0.53 -6.91 4.11
C ARG A 55 -0.94 -6.51 4.12
N ALA A 56 -1.50 -6.13 2.97
CA ALA A 56 -2.91 -5.75 2.87
C ALA A 56 -3.85 -6.92 3.22
N ILE A 57 -3.49 -8.15 2.82
CA ILE A 57 -4.21 -9.37 3.19
C ILE A 57 -4.16 -9.58 4.70
N GLU A 58 -2.97 -9.43 5.32
CA GLU A 58 -2.82 -9.63 6.75
C GLU A 58 -3.58 -8.57 7.57
N ASP A 59 -3.48 -7.30 7.19
CA ASP A 59 -4.22 -6.21 7.80
C ASP A 59 -5.73 -6.47 7.74
N ALA A 60 -6.24 -6.93 6.59
CA ALA A 60 -7.66 -7.28 6.45
C ALA A 60 -8.08 -8.42 7.39
N LYS A 61 -7.22 -9.42 7.64
CA LYS A 61 -7.50 -10.48 8.62
C LYS A 61 -7.55 -9.93 10.05
N VAL A 62 -6.60 -9.07 10.41
CA VAL A 62 -6.52 -8.44 11.73
C VAL A 62 -7.75 -7.58 11.98
N LYS A 63 -8.11 -6.70 11.02
CA LYS A 63 -9.32 -5.86 11.08
C LYS A 63 -10.58 -6.71 11.28
N ALA A 64 -10.75 -7.77 10.48
CA ALA A 64 -11.88 -8.69 10.62
C ALA A 64 -11.90 -9.43 11.96
N ALA A 65 -10.73 -9.80 12.51
CA ALA A 65 -10.64 -10.45 13.81
C ALA A 65 -10.99 -9.52 14.98
N CYS A 66 -10.54 -8.26 14.95
CA CYS A 66 -10.90 -7.24 15.93
C CYS A 66 -12.42 -7.04 15.99
N LEU A 67 -13.05 -6.85 14.83
CA LEU A 67 -14.49 -6.64 14.74
C LEU A 67 -15.28 -7.86 15.25
N ARG A 68 -14.88 -9.09 14.88
CA ARG A 68 -15.52 -10.32 15.38
C ARG A 68 -15.45 -10.46 16.90
N ARG A 69 -14.43 -9.89 17.54
CA ARG A 69 -14.25 -9.90 19.00
C ARG A 69 -14.96 -8.73 19.69
N GLY A 70 -15.72 -7.91 18.96
CA GLY A 70 -16.36 -6.71 19.50
C GLY A 70 -15.37 -5.59 19.84
N GLN A 71 -14.16 -5.63 19.28
CA GLN A 71 -13.12 -4.65 19.54
C GLN A 71 -13.05 -3.62 18.41
N ARG A 72 -12.70 -2.38 18.78
CA ARG A 72 -12.39 -1.32 17.81
C ARG A 72 -10.99 -1.49 17.20
N TYR A 73 -10.78 -0.96 16.00
CA TYR A 73 -9.47 -0.87 15.36
C TYR A 73 -9.23 0.52 14.77
N LEU A 74 -7.98 0.85 14.44
CA LEU A 74 -7.62 2.12 13.81
C LEU A 74 -7.69 2.00 12.28
N GLU A 75 -8.33 2.97 11.62
CA GLU A 75 -8.45 3.04 10.16
C GLU A 75 -8.21 4.47 9.66
N LEU A 76 -7.81 4.61 8.39
CA LEU A 76 -7.83 5.91 7.72
C LEU A 76 -9.27 6.44 7.63
N LEU A 77 -9.48 7.71 7.95
CA LEU A 77 -10.80 8.35 7.87
C LEU A 77 -11.39 8.21 6.47
N GLU A 78 -10.59 8.47 5.43
CA GLU A 78 -11.01 8.35 4.03
C GLU A 78 -11.54 6.95 3.69
N ILE A 79 -10.90 5.89 4.22
CA ILE A 79 -11.35 4.51 4.01
C ILE A 79 -12.64 4.25 4.77
N ALA A 80 -12.72 4.68 6.03
CA ALA A 80 -13.92 4.50 6.85
C ALA A 80 -15.14 5.20 6.25
N GLU A 81 -14.98 6.41 5.73
CA GLU A 81 -16.04 7.17 5.07
C GLU A 81 -16.45 6.53 3.73
N ARG A 82 -15.47 6.19 2.88
CA ARG A 82 -15.72 5.54 1.58
C ARG A 82 -16.49 4.24 1.72
N ASP A 83 -16.16 3.44 2.73
CA ASP A 83 -16.73 2.11 2.93
C ASP A 83 -17.95 2.14 3.90
N GLY A 84 -18.34 3.32 4.38
CA GLY A 84 -19.52 3.51 5.26
C GLY A 84 -19.40 2.80 6.60
N LEU A 85 -18.20 2.76 7.18
CA LEU A 85 -17.91 2.07 8.44
C LEU A 85 -18.41 2.86 9.66
N ASN A 86 -18.84 2.17 10.71
CA ASN A 86 -19.15 2.83 11.98
C ASN A 86 -17.86 3.36 12.63
N HIS A 87 -17.63 4.67 12.57
CA HIS A 87 -16.39 5.28 13.05
C HIS A 87 -16.61 6.44 14.03
N GLY A 88 -15.62 6.65 14.88
CA GLY A 88 -15.59 7.74 15.85
C GLY A 88 -15.05 9.04 15.29
N LYS A 89 -14.75 9.99 16.20
CA LYS A 89 -14.02 11.22 15.86
C LYS A 89 -12.69 10.88 15.19
N SER A 90 -12.32 11.67 14.19
CA SER A 90 -11.02 11.58 13.55
C SER A 90 -10.00 12.51 14.19
N TRP A 91 -8.73 12.19 14.01
CA TRP A 91 -7.60 13.04 14.36
C TRP A 91 -6.46 12.80 13.37
N ILE A 92 -5.54 13.75 13.28
CA ILE A 92 -4.31 13.55 12.50
C ILE A 92 -3.39 12.69 13.34
N GLN A 93 -2.91 11.58 12.77
CA GLN A 93 -1.93 10.75 13.45
C GLN A 93 -0.59 11.49 13.50
N ASN A 94 -0.34 12.16 14.61
CA ASN A 94 0.91 12.84 14.91
C ASN A 94 1.64 12.06 15.99
N GLU A 95 2.97 12.08 15.90
CA GLU A 95 3.95 11.56 16.87
C GLU A 95 4.51 10.16 16.51
N HIS A 96 5.54 10.16 15.65
CA HIS A 96 6.62 9.17 15.56
C HIS A 96 6.51 7.83 14.78
N ALA A 97 5.48 7.53 13.98
CA ALA A 97 5.48 6.30 13.13
C ALA A 97 4.61 6.46 11.87
N MET A 98 5.02 6.25 10.62
CA MET A 98 6.29 5.93 9.97
C MET A 98 6.29 6.67 8.61
N TYR A 99 7.23 7.59 8.41
CA TYR A 99 7.64 8.24 7.14
C TYR A 99 6.65 9.07 6.27
N HIS A 100 5.33 9.10 6.51
CA HIS A 100 4.39 9.94 5.74
C HIS A 100 3.37 10.69 6.63
N GLY A 101 3.85 11.67 7.40
CA GLY A 101 3.02 12.46 8.31
C GLY A 101 1.78 13.09 7.65
N GLY A 102 0.64 13.04 8.35
CA GLY A 102 -0.51 13.90 8.05
C GLY A 102 -1.82 13.22 7.65
N GLN A 103 -1.95 11.89 7.74
CA GLN A 103 -3.22 11.23 7.42
C GLN A 103 -4.21 11.29 8.59
N ALA A 104 -5.47 11.63 8.28
CA ALA A 104 -6.56 11.58 9.24
C ALA A 104 -6.95 10.13 9.50
N VAL A 105 -6.99 9.75 10.77
CA VAL A 105 -7.37 8.41 11.24
C VAL A 105 -8.56 8.49 12.18
N CYS A 106 -9.27 7.39 12.33
CA CYS A 106 -10.37 7.24 13.27
C CYS A 106 -10.39 5.82 13.86
N TYR A 107 -11.06 5.66 15.00
CA TYR A 107 -11.45 4.32 15.45
C TYR A 107 -12.69 3.85 14.72
N VAL A 108 -12.63 2.65 14.14
CA VAL A 108 -13.78 1.92 13.61
C VAL A 108 -14.27 0.93 14.67
N TYR A 109 -15.58 0.94 14.91
CA TYR A 109 -16.28 0.12 15.88
C TYR A 109 -16.99 -1.05 15.20
N PRO A 110 -17.30 -2.13 15.94
CA PRO A 110 -18.26 -3.12 15.49
C PRO A 110 -19.60 -2.47 15.13
N ASN A 111 -20.23 -2.96 14.06
CA ASN A 111 -21.60 -2.61 13.71
C ASN A 111 -22.59 -3.33 14.63
#